data_AF-A0A563UEF1-F1
#
_entry.id   AF-A0A563UEF1-F1
#
_cell.length_a   1.000
_cell.length_b   1.000
_cell.length_c   1.000
_cell.angle_alpha   90.00
_cell.angle_beta   90.00
_cell.angle_gamma   90.00
#
_symmetry.space_group_name_H-M   'P 1'
#
loop_
_entity.id
_entity.type
_entity.pdbx_description
1 polymer ?
#
loop_
_entity_poly.entity_id
_entity_poly.type
_entity_poly.pdbx_seq_one_letter_code
_entity_poly.pdbx_strand_id
1 'polypeptide(L)'
;MELQSLPVNYLPIIFQMLVAIGFVVTTMFVTHKIGPKRNTSDKLTPFESGIEVVGNARTPMSIKYFLVAILFVLFDVEVIFMYPWAVNFRDLGRDGMVEMFIFMGTLLAGFFYILKKGALNWD
;
A
#
# COMPACT_ATOMS: atom_id res chain seq x y z
N MET A 1 5.57 34.95 8.56
CA MET A 1 6.94 34.52 8.24
C MET A 1 6.79 33.20 7.53
N GLU A 2 6.82 33.24 6.21
CA GLU A 2 6.82 32.04 5.36
C GLU A 2 7.96 31.13 5.84
N LEU A 3 7.64 29.99 6.44
CA LEU A 3 8.63 28.95 6.70
C LEU A 3 8.97 28.35 5.34
N GLN A 4 9.84 29.04 4.60
CA GLN A 4 10.40 28.55 3.37
C GLN A 4 11.01 27.18 3.69
N SER A 5 10.45 26.11 3.12
CA SER A 5 10.87 24.73 3.35
C SER A 5 12.22 24.53 2.68
N LEU A 6 13.28 24.94 3.37
CA LEU A 6 14.65 24.73 2.93
C LEU A 6 14.89 23.21 2.81
N PRO A 7 15.69 22.74 1.84
CA PRO A 7 16.05 21.32 1.72
C PRO A 7 16.58 20.70 3.04
N VAL A 8 17.18 21.54 3.89
CA VAL A 8 17.66 21.17 5.23
C VAL A 8 16.55 20.68 6.16
N ASN A 9 15.31 21.14 5.99
CA ASN A 9 14.18 20.71 6.83
C ASN A 9 13.75 19.26 6.56
N TYR A 10 14.17 18.65 5.45
CA TYR A 10 13.94 17.23 5.15
C TYR A 10 15.05 16.32 5.72
N LEU A 11 16.16 16.90 6.18
CA LEU A 11 17.30 16.15 6.73
C LEU A 11 16.92 15.29 7.95
N PRO A 12 16.08 15.75 8.90
CA PRO A 12 15.62 14.91 10.00
C PRO A 12 14.82 13.68 9.54
N ILE A 13 14.04 13.81 8.47
CA ILE A 13 13.23 12.69 7.92
C ILE A 13 14.15 11.62 7.33
N ILE A 14 15.16 12.04 6.57
CA ILE A 14 16.17 11.12 6.01
C ILE A 14 16.94 10.43 7.13
N PHE A 15 17.35 11.18 8.17
CA PHE A 15 18.04 10.62 9.32
C PHE A 15 17.17 9.59 10.06
N GLN A 16 15.88 9.88 10.27
CA GLN A 16 14.94 8.94 10.88
C GLN A 16 14.81 7.66 10.06
N MET A 17 14.68 7.76 8.73
CA MET A 17 14.63 6.58 7.86
C MET A 17 15.92 5.76 7.94
N LEU A 18 17.08 6.40 7.94
CA LEU A 18 18.38 5.74 8.07
C LEU A 18 18.52 5.00 9.40
N VAL A 19 18.12 5.62 10.51
CA VAL A 19 18.14 4.99 11.83
C VAL A 19 17.18 3.80 11.88
N ALA A 20 15.96 3.94 11.32
CA ALA A 20 14.98 2.86 11.29
C ALA A 20 15.48 1.65 10.48
N ILE A 21 15.99 1.88 9.26
CA ILE A 21 16.57 0.83 8.41
C ILE A 21 17.80 0.22 9.08
N GLY A 22 18.69 1.05 9.64
CA GLY A 22 19.88 0.61 10.35
C GLY A 22 19.55 -0.27 11.54
N PHE A 23 18.51 0.05 12.30
CA PHE A 23 18.01 -0.76 13.40
C PHE A 23 17.51 -2.13 12.92
N VAL A 24 16.68 -2.18 11.87
CA VAL A 24 16.17 -3.44 11.31
C VAL A 24 17.31 -4.34 10.81
N VAL A 25 18.26 -3.76 10.07
CA VAL A 25 19.41 -4.51 9.54
C VAL A 25 20.31 -5.00 10.68
N THR A 26 20.60 -4.16 11.67
CA THR A 26 21.45 -4.54 12.81
C THR A 26 20.81 -5.64 13.65
N THR A 27 19.52 -5.51 13.97
CA THR A 27 18.79 -6.52 14.75
C THR A 27 18.68 -7.85 13.99
N MET A 28 18.42 -7.82 12.68
CA MET A 28 18.42 -9.02 11.84
C MET A 28 19.80 -9.70 11.82
N PHE A 29 20.88 -8.92 11.67
CA PHE A 29 22.25 -9.44 11.66
C PHE A 29 22.66 -10.05 13.01
N VAL A 30 22.37 -9.36 14.11
CA VAL A 30 22.64 -9.82 15.47
C VAL A 30 21.88 -11.10 15.76
N THR A 31 20.58 -11.15 15.44
CA THR A 31 19.74 -12.33 15.64
C THR A 31 20.25 -13.52 14.83
N HIS A 32 20.67 -13.30 13.58
CA HIS A 32 21.21 -14.36 12.74
C HIS A 32 22.61 -14.84 13.19
N LYS A 33 23.40 -14.01 13.87
CA LYS A 33 24.70 -14.41 14.43
C LYS A 33 24.60 -15.11 15.79
N ILE A 34 23.72 -14.64 16.67
CA ILE A 34 23.56 -15.19 18.03
C ILE A 34 22.63 -16.41 18.05
N GLY A 35 21.69 -16.51 17.10
CA GLY A 35 20.71 -17.59 17.05
C GLY A 35 21.34 -18.97 16.76
N PRO A 36 20.86 -20.05 17.42
CA PRO A 36 21.34 -21.40 17.19
C PRO A 36 21.00 -21.86 15.76
N LYS A 37 22.04 -22.20 14.98
CA LYS A 37 21.88 -22.66 13.60
C LYS A 37 21.79 -24.19 13.55
N ARG A 38 20.59 -24.73 13.38
CA ARG A 38 20.37 -26.17 13.11
C ARG A 38 19.73 -26.33 11.74
N ASN A 39 20.58 -26.45 10.72
CA ASN A 39 20.15 -26.68 9.34
C ASN A 39 20.01 -28.19 9.12
N THR A 40 18.80 -28.71 9.25
CA THR A 40 18.45 -30.09 8.93
C THR A 40 17.56 -30.06 7.69
N SER A 41 17.69 -31.04 6.78
CA SER A 41 16.91 -31.12 5.54
C SER A 41 15.40 -30.93 5.80
N ASP A 42 14.88 -31.62 6.81
CA ASP A 42 13.45 -31.59 7.19
C ASP A 42 12.96 -30.24 7.76
N LYS A 43 13.88 -29.35 8.17
CA LYS A 43 13.52 -28.00 8.62
C LYS A 43 13.45 -26.99 7.48
N LEU A 44 14.06 -27.32 6.34
CA LEU A 44 14.15 -26.45 5.16
C LEU A 44 13.07 -26.79 4.13
N THR A 45 12.32 -27.86 4.34
CA THR A 45 11.16 -28.22 3.53
C THR A 45 9.97 -27.31 3.86
N PRO A 46 9.13 -26.96 2.87
CA PRO A 46 7.87 -26.25 3.13
C PRO A 46 6.97 -27.05 4.08
N PHE A 47 6.25 -26.35 4.93
CA PHE A 47 5.40 -26.98 5.94
C PHE A 47 4.09 -27.46 5.33
N GLU A 48 3.90 -28.78 5.26
CA GLU A 48 2.62 -29.44 4.89
C GLU A 48 2.23 -30.55 5.88
N SER A 49 2.41 -30.31 7.18
CA SER A 49 2.03 -31.26 8.26
C SER A 49 2.58 -32.69 8.09
N GLY A 50 3.77 -32.84 7.48
CA GLY A 50 4.42 -34.14 7.27
C GLY A 50 4.06 -34.84 5.96
N ILE A 51 3.28 -34.20 5.09
CA ILE A 51 3.01 -34.66 3.72
C ILE A 51 4.10 -34.12 2.79
N GLU A 52 4.54 -34.91 1.82
CA GLU A 52 5.45 -34.43 0.79
C GLU A 52 4.76 -33.36 -0.06
N VAL A 53 5.44 -32.23 -0.29
CA VAL A 53 4.90 -31.12 -1.07
C VAL A 53 4.59 -31.58 -2.49
N VAL A 54 3.30 -31.70 -2.81
CA VAL A 54 2.85 -32.12 -4.14
C VAL A 54 2.44 -30.89 -4.95
N GLY A 55 3.21 -30.58 -5.99
CA GLY A 55 2.88 -29.56 -6.97
C GLY A 55 3.58 -28.23 -6.77
N ASN A 56 3.19 -27.23 -7.56
CA ASN A 56 3.78 -25.91 -7.57
C ASN A 56 2.81 -24.91 -6.95
N ALA A 57 3.22 -24.21 -5.89
CA ALA A 57 2.44 -23.16 -5.24
C ALA A 57 2.17 -21.92 -6.13
N ARG A 58 2.72 -21.89 -7.35
CA ARG A 58 2.53 -20.83 -8.34
C ARG A 58 1.37 -21.10 -9.30
N THR A 59 0.28 -21.70 -8.81
CA THR A 59 -0.95 -21.75 -9.59
C THR A 59 -1.53 -20.33 -9.73
N PRO A 60 -2.23 -20.02 -10.84
CA PRO A 60 -2.87 -18.73 -11.01
C PRO A 60 -3.79 -18.45 -9.82
N MET A 61 -3.44 -17.42 -9.04
CA MET A 61 -4.27 -16.93 -7.94
C MET A 61 -5.55 -16.32 -8.52
N SER A 62 -6.62 -16.27 -7.72
CA SER A 62 -7.92 -15.75 -8.15
C SER A 62 -7.82 -14.34 -8.76
N ILE A 63 -8.43 -14.13 -9.93
CA ILE A 63 -8.51 -12.84 -10.64
C ILE A 63 -9.17 -11.75 -9.77
N LYS A 64 -9.92 -12.14 -8.73
CA LYS A 64 -10.56 -11.22 -7.79
C LYS A 64 -9.57 -10.24 -7.14
N TYR A 65 -8.34 -10.68 -6.82
CA TYR A 65 -7.30 -9.79 -6.28
C TYR A 65 -6.87 -8.71 -7.27
N PHE A 66 -6.88 -9.03 -8.57
CA PHE A 66 -6.55 -8.09 -9.62
C PHE A 66 -7.63 -7.01 -9.78
N LEU A 67 -8.92 -7.37 -9.68
CA LEU A 67 -10.03 -6.42 -9.69
C LEU A 67 -9.94 -5.42 -8.53
N VAL A 68 -9.61 -5.91 -7.32
CA VAL A 68 -9.40 -5.05 -6.14
C VAL A 68 -8.19 -4.13 -6.35
N ALA A 69 -7.09 -4.62 -6.92
CA ALA A 69 -5.90 -3.81 -7.17
C ALA A 69 -6.16 -2.68 -8.17
N ILE A 70 -6.84 -2.95 -9.30
CA ILE A 70 -7.21 -1.91 -10.26
C ILE A 70 -8.12 -0.86 -9.61
N LEU A 71 -9.10 -1.31 -8.83
CA LEU A 71 -10.01 -0.41 -8.13
C LEU A 71 -9.26 0.49 -7.14
N PHE A 72 -8.31 -0.07 -6.39
CA PHE A 72 -7.46 0.67 -5.47
C PHE A 72 -6.63 1.74 -6.20
N VAL A 73 -5.99 1.39 -7.31
CA VAL A 73 -5.21 2.36 -8.12
C VAL A 73 -6.09 3.49 -8.63
N LEU A 74 -7.32 3.18 -9.06
CA LEU A 74 -8.26 4.19 -9.55
C LEU A 74 -8.66 5.18 -8.44
N PHE A 75 -8.95 4.68 -7.24
CA PHE A 75 -9.23 5.54 -6.08
C PHE A 75 -7.99 6.30 -5.58
N ASP A 76 -6.80 5.73 -5.66
CA ASP A 76 -5.56 6.41 -5.28
C ASP A 76 -5.28 7.62 -6.19
N VAL A 77 -5.52 7.46 -7.49
CA VAL A 77 -5.48 8.55 -8.47
C VAL A 77 -6.51 9.63 -8.14
N GLU A 78 -7.73 9.26 -7.71
CA GLU A 78 -8.74 10.22 -7.26
C GLU A 78 -8.22 11.08 -6.11
N VAL A 79 -7.66 10.45 -5.07
CA VAL A 79 -7.10 11.13 -3.89
C VAL A 79 -5.96 12.07 -4.29
N ILE A 80 -5.11 11.70 -5.25
CA ILE A 80 -4.07 12.57 -5.81
C ILE A 80 -4.65 13.88 -6.36
N PHE A 81 -5.82 13.84 -7.00
CA PHE A 81 -6.51 15.05 -7.48
C PHE A 81 -7.19 15.82 -6.35
N MET A 82 -7.62 15.13 -5.28
CA MET A 82 -8.16 15.80 -4.10
C MET A 82 -7.11 16.64 -3.35
N TYR A 83 -5.84 16.22 -3.34
CA TYR A 83 -4.79 16.88 -2.54
C TYR A 83 -4.58 18.36 -2.90
N PRO A 84 -4.32 18.74 -4.17
CA PRO A 84 -4.16 20.15 -4.54
C PRO A 84 -5.40 20.99 -4.25
N TRP A 85 -6.60 20.43 -4.45
CA TRP A 85 -7.86 21.07 -4.12
C TRP A 85 -8.01 21.31 -2.61
N ALA A 86 -7.69 20.30 -1.78
CA ALA A 86 -7.79 20.38 -0.33
C ALA A 86 -6.83 21.42 0.27
N VAL A 87 -5.61 21.53 -0.28
CA VAL A 87 -4.62 22.51 0.17
C VAL A 87 -5.04 23.94 -0.20
N ASN A 88 -5.67 24.14 -1.36
CA ASN A 88 -6.05 25.47 -1.86
C ASN A 88 -7.55 25.78 -1.68
N PHE A 89 -8.25 25.07 -0.80
CA PHE A 89 -9.71 25.15 -0.66
C PHE A 89 -10.23 26.58 -0.45
N ARG A 90 -9.47 27.42 0.26
CA ARG A 90 -9.85 28.82 0.53
C ARG A 90 -9.85 29.70 -0.72
N ASP A 91 -8.97 29.44 -1.68
CA ASP A 91 -8.82 30.26 -2.88
C ASP A 91 -9.80 29.84 -3.98
N LEU A 92 -10.13 28.54 -4.04
CA LEU A 92 -11.11 28.00 -5.00
C LEU A 92 -12.58 28.28 -4.61
N GLY A 93 -12.85 28.58 -3.34
CA GLY A 93 -14.17 29.02 -2.89
C GLY A 93 -15.30 28.03 -3.17
N ARG A 94 -16.50 28.53 -3.50
CA ARG A 94 -17.69 27.70 -3.74
C ARG A 94 -17.63 26.93 -5.06
N ASP A 95 -16.99 27.49 -6.09
CA ASP A 95 -16.95 26.88 -7.42
C ASP A 95 -16.09 25.62 -7.40
N GLY A 96 -14.90 25.69 -6.80
CA GLY A 96 -14.08 24.49 -6.62
C GLY A 96 -14.72 23.45 -5.71
N MET A 97 -15.58 23.85 -4.76
CA MET A 97 -16.34 22.88 -3.95
C MET A 97 -17.30 22.08 -4.84
N VAL A 98 -18.06 22.76 -5.72
CA VAL A 98 -19.02 22.10 -6.61
C VAL A 98 -18.31 21.18 -7.61
N GLU A 99 -17.24 21.65 -8.24
CA GLU A 99 -16.43 20.85 -9.17
C GLU A 99 -15.90 19.58 -8.50
N MET A 100 -15.43 19.69 -7.26
CA MET A 100 -14.91 18.54 -6.51
C MET A 100 -16.00 17.52 -6.16
N PHE A 101 -17.19 17.97 -5.77
CA PHE A 101 -18.32 17.08 -5.52
C PHE A 101 -18.79 16.37 -6.80
N ILE A 102 -18.75 17.04 -7.95
CA ILE A 102 -19.07 16.42 -9.23
C ILE A 102 -18.02 15.37 -9.60
N PHE A 103 -16.73 15.68 -9.43
CA PHE A 103 -15.63 14.74 -9.68
C PHE A 103 -15.74 13.48 -8.80
N MET A 104 -15.83 13.67 -7.48
CA MET A 104 -15.98 12.59 -6.51
C MET A 104 -17.28 11.79 -6.76
N GLY A 105 -18.40 12.48 -7.02
CA GLY A 105 -19.68 11.85 -7.32
C GLY A 105 -19.63 10.95 -8.57
N THR A 106 -18.88 11.36 -9.59
CA THR A 106 -18.72 10.57 -10.83
C THR A 106 -17.97 9.27 -10.57
N LEU A 107 -16.88 9.31 -9.79
CA LEU A 107 -16.10 8.11 -9.48
C LEU A 107 -16.82 7.18 -8.50
N LEU A 108 -17.48 7.76 -7.48
CA LEU A 108 -18.35 7.01 -6.57
C LEU A 108 -19.51 6.33 -7.30
N ALA A 109 -20.08 6.95 -8.33
CA ALA A 109 -21.10 6.31 -9.17
C ALA A 109 -20.53 5.08 -9.91
N GLY A 110 -19.30 5.19 -10.43
CA GLY A 110 -18.56 4.06 -11.02
C GLY A 110 -18.30 2.94 -10.02
N PHE A 111 -17.89 3.27 -8.80
CA PHE A 111 -17.71 2.30 -7.72
C PHE A 111 -19.02 1.61 -7.34
N PHE A 112 -20.10 2.37 -7.20
CA PHE A 112 -21.42 1.82 -6.90
C PHE A 112 -21.91 0.88 -8.01
N TYR A 113 -21.62 1.19 -9.28
CA TYR A 113 -21.88 0.29 -10.40
C TYR A 113 -21.11 -1.04 -10.28
N ILE A 114 -19.82 -0.98 -9.94
CA ILE A 114 -18.97 -2.16 -9.73
C ILE A 114 -19.50 -3.03 -8.58
N LEU A 115 -19.92 -2.41 -7.48
CA LEU A 115 -20.56 -3.08 -6.35
C LEU A 115 -21.84 -3.81 -6.79
N LYS A 116 -22.73 -3.12 -7.53
CA LYS A 116 -23.95 -3.74 -8.06
C LYS A 116 -23.67 -4.88 -9.03
N LYS A 117 -22.57 -4.83 -9.77
CA LYS A 117 -22.15 -5.89 -10.69
C LYS A 117 -21.55 -7.10 -9.97
N GLY A 118 -21.36 -7.05 -8.65
CA GLY A 118 -20.85 -8.17 -7.86
C GLY A 118 -19.38 -8.48 -8.12
N ALA A 119 -18.61 -7.53 -8.66
CA ALA A 119 -17.17 -7.72 -8.91
C ALA A 119 -16.36 -7.96 -7.62
N LEU A 120 -16.95 -7.62 -6.48
CA LEU A 120 -16.42 -7.80 -5.13
C LEU A 120 -17.12 -8.92 -4.36
N ASN A 121 -17.76 -9.89 -5.04
CA ASN A 121 -18.35 -11.06 -4.38
C ASN A 121 -17.29 -12.16 -4.20
N TRP A 122 -17.14 -12.63 -2.95
CA TRP A 122 -16.05 -13.52 -2.54
C TRP A 122 -16.43 -15.01 -2.47
N ASP A 123 -17.65 -15.38 -2.86
CA ASP A 123 -18.07 -16.78 -3.00
C ASP A 123 -17.35 -17.52 -4.14
#